data_AF-A0A6N9TI77-F1
#
_entry.id   AF-A0A6N9TI77-F1
#
_cell.length_a   1.000
_cell.length_b   1.000
_cell.length_c   1.000
_cell.angle_alpha   90.00
_cell.angle_beta   90.00
_cell.angle_gamma   90.00
#
_symmetry.space_group_name_H-M   'P 1'
#
loop_
_entity.id
_entity.type
_entity.pdbx_description
1 polymer ?
#
loop_
_entity_poly.entity_id
_entity_poly.type
_entity_poly.pdbx_seq_one_letter_code
_entity_poly.pdbx_strand_id
1 'polypeptide(L)'
;MKSNITEIKLRVNALLKELERLEASELENREMFPLSELKQRVTRYVKDNDITIDTFCELAMISKTTLYAAFNSPGSTKRATIEAIISVFGNYRLYVGRVDAN
;
A
#
# COMPACT_ATOMS: atom_id res chain seq x y z
N MET A 1 12.97 -41.42 -26.10
CA MET A 1 12.29 -41.32 -24.78
C MET A 1 12.74 -40.02 -24.13
N LYS A 2 11.85 -39.07 -23.85
CA LYS A 2 12.19 -37.92 -23.01
C LYS A 2 12.51 -38.50 -21.62
N SER A 3 13.69 -38.20 -21.08
CA SER A 3 14.08 -38.68 -19.76
C SER A 3 13.13 -38.09 -18.73
N ASN A 4 12.53 -38.92 -17.87
CA ASN A 4 11.66 -38.47 -16.77
C ASN A 4 12.32 -37.36 -15.94
N ILE A 5 13.65 -37.38 -15.83
CA ILE A 5 14.44 -36.36 -15.14
C ILE A 5 14.31 -34.99 -15.80
N THR A 6 14.31 -34.93 -17.14
CA THR A 6 14.17 -33.66 -17.88
C THR A 6 12.79 -33.04 -17.64
N GLU A 7 11.75 -33.86 -17.59
CA GLU A 7 10.38 -33.42 -17.36
C GLU A 7 10.16 -32.97 -15.91
N ILE A 8 10.77 -33.68 -14.96
CA ILE A 8 10.81 -33.28 -13.54
C ILE A 8 11.54 -31.93 -13.39
N LYS A 9 12.70 -31.74 -14.03
CA LYS A 9 13.44 -30.46 -13.97
C LYS A 9 12.62 -29.28 -14.51
N LEU A 10 11.89 -29.47 -15.60
CA LEU A 10 11.02 -28.45 -16.16
C LEU A 10 9.87 -28.09 -15.21
N ARG A 11 9.23 -29.08 -14.59
CA ARG A 11 8.18 -28.87 -13.58
C ARG A 11 8.70 -28.17 -12.34
N VAL A 12 9.87 -28.56 -11.83
CA VAL A 12 10.49 -27.89 -10.67
C VAL A 12 10.80 -26.43 -10.98
N ASN A 13 11.37 -26.13 -12.14
CA ASN A 13 11.63 -24.73 -12.54
C ASN A 13 10.34 -23.92 -12.71
N ALA A 14 9.26 -24.52 -13.21
CA ALA A 14 7.96 -23.85 -13.30
C ALA A 14 7.38 -23.54 -11.90
N LEU A 15 7.49 -24.48 -10.97
CA LEU A 15 7.04 -24.30 -9.59
C LEU A 15 7.86 -23.23 -8.84
N LEU A 16 9.18 -23.17 -9.07
CA LEU A 16 10.03 -22.13 -8.47
C LEU A 16 9.62 -20.72 -8.94
N LYS A 17 9.37 -20.55 -10.25
CA LYS A 17 8.87 -19.27 -10.78
C LYS A 17 7.51 -18.89 -10.22
N GLU A 18 6.64 -19.86 -10.00
CA GLU A 18 5.31 -19.61 -9.44
C GLU A 18 5.41 -19.24 -7.95
N LEU A 19 6.35 -19.84 -7.20
CA LEU A 19 6.65 -19.43 -5.83
C LEU A 19 7.17 -17.99 -5.77
N GLU A 20 8.14 -17.62 -6.62
CA GLU A 20 8.64 -16.25 -6.70
C GLU A 20 7.50 -15.24 -7.00
N ARG A 21 6.58 -15.61 -7.91
CA ARG A 21 5.39 -14.79 -8.23
C ARG A 21 4.46 -14.64 -7.03
N LEU A 22 4.22 -15.72 -6.29
CA LEU A 22 3.36 -15.72 -5.10
C LEU A 22 4.00 -14.92 -3.96
N GLU A 23 5.31 -15.06 -3.73
CA GLU A 23 6.04 -14.27 -2.74
C GLU A 23 6.01 -12.78 -3.06
N ALA A 24 6.20 -12.40 -4.33
CA ALA A 24 6.06 -11.02 -4.77
C ALA A 24 4.62 -10.49 -4.56
N SER A 25 3.60 -11.30 -4.88
CA SER A 25 2.19 -10.94 -4.67
C SER A 25 1.82 -10.83 -3.19
N GLU A 26 2.38 -11.68 -2.32
CA GLU A 26 2.19 -11.61 -0.87
C GLU A 26 2.88 -10.37 -0.29
N LEU A 27 4.07 -10.01 -0.80
CA LEU A 27 4.76 -8.78 -0.41
C LEU A 27 3.92 -7.54 -0.80
N GLU A 28 3.39 -7.53 -2.02
CA GLU A 28 2.54 -6.44 -2.53
C GLU A 28 1.21 -6.34 -1.76
N ASN A 29 0.59 -7.48 -1.44
CA ASN A 29 -0.64 -7.53 -0.64
C ASN A 29 -0.42 -7.08 0.83
N ARG A 30 0.76 -7.31 1.40
CA ARG A 30 1.11 -6.83 2.75
C ARG A 30 1.25 -5.31 2.82
N GLU A 31 1.51 -4.65 1.70
CA GLU A 31 1.68 -3.19 1.65
C GLU A 31 0.39 -2.44 1.28
N MET A 32 -0.65 -3.13 0.81
CA MET A 32 -1.95 -2.48 0.60
C MET A 32 -2.71 -2.27 1.93
N PHE A 33 -3.41 -1.14 2.03
CA PHE A 33 -4.32 -0.88 3.15
C PHE A 33 -5.55 -0.08 2.69
N PRO A 34 -6.72 -0.34 3.29
CA PRO A 34 -7.91 0.47 3.01
C PRO A 34 -7.77 1.87 3.61
N LEU A 35 -8.40 2.87 3.00
CA LEU A 35 -8.33 4.25 3.53
C LEU A 35 -8.89 4.41 4.96
N SER A 36 -9.69 3.46 5.45
CA SER A 36 -10.13 3.40 6.86
C SER A 36 -8.96 3.26 7.84
N GLU A 37 -7.83 2.69 7.40
CA GLU A 37 -6.61 2.54 8.21
C GLU A 37 -5.67 3.75 8.15
N LEU A 38 -6.00 4.79 7.37
CA LEU A 38 -5.11 5.93 7.12
C LEU A 38 -4.61 6.58 8.42
N LYS A 39 -5.50 6.78 9.39
CA LYS A 39 -5.14 7.34 10.71
C LYS A 39 -4.13 6.48 11.46
N GLN A 40 -4.35 5.17 11.47
CA GLN A 40 -3.47 4.22 12.16
C GLN A 40 -2.09 4.20 11.49
N ARG A 41 -2.06 4.22 10.15
CA ARG A 41 -0.82 4.26 9.36
C ARG A 41 -0.02 5.53 9.62
N VAL A 42 -0.65 6.71 9.59
CA VAL A 42 0.03 7.98 9.93
C VAL A 42 0.56 7.95 11.37
N THR A 43 -0.26 7.50 12.33
CA THR A 43 0.15 7.47 13.74
C THR A 43 1.34 6.55 13.97
N ARG A 44 1.35 5.37 13.32
CA ARG A 44 2.48 4.43 13.37
C ARG A 44 3.73 5.04 12.73
N TYR A 45 3.60 5.62 11.53
CA TYR A 45 4.72 6.25 10.84
C TYR A 45 5.38 7.35 11.69
N VAL A 46 4.57 8.23 12.28
CA VAL A 46 5.04 9.33 13.15
C VAL A 46 5.82 8.77 14.35
N LYS A 47 5.34 7.70 14.96
CA LYS A 47 6.00 7.02 16.08
C LYS A 47 7.30 6.33 15.65
N ASP A 48 7.26 5.58 14.55
CA ASP A 48 8.39 4.76 14.10
C ASP A 48 9.57 5.62 13.59
N ASN A 49 9.29 6.83 13.12
CA ASN A 49 10.29 7.79 12.65
C ASN A 49 10.65 8.87 13.68
N ASP A 50 10.08 8.82 14.88
CA ASP A 50 10.31 9.80 15.96
C ASP A 50 10.09 11.27 15.52
N ILE A 51 9.02 11.50 14.75
CA ILE A 51 8.61 12.84 14.29
C ILE A 51 7.31 13.28 14.97
N THR A 52 6.90 14.53 14.73
CA THR A 52 5.60 15.04 15.19
C THR A 52 4.55 14.99 14.08
N ILE A 53 3.27 15.12 14.45
CA ILE A 53 2.18 15.32 13.48
C ILE A 53 2.37 16.62 12.69
N ASP A 54 2.93 17.67 13.28
CA ASP A 54 3.26 18.91 12.56
C ASP A 54 4.27 18.64 11.44
N THR A 55 5.37 17.96 11.77
CA THR A 55 6.39 17.57 10.79
C THR A 55 5.81 16.70 9.68
N PHE A 56 4.93 15.76 10.02
CA PHE A 56 4.24 14.94 9.01
C PHE A 56 3.38 15.82 8.07
N CYS A 57 2.65 16.79 8.62
CA CYS A 57 1.83 17.70 7.82
C CYS A 57 2.67 18.59 6.90
N GLU A 58 3.85 19.03 7.36
CA GLU A 58 4.82 19.77 6.54
C GLU A 58 5.34 18.92 5.37
N LEU A 59 5.71 17.67 5.63
CA LEU A 59 6.15 16.71 4.60
C LEU A 59 5.05 16.44 3.57
N ALA A 60 3.80 16.31 4.02
CA ALA A 60 2.63 16.14 3.16
C ALA A 60 2.17 17.46 2.50
N MET A 61 2.74 18.61 2.84
CA MET A 61 2.30 19.93 2.38
C MET A 61 0.79 20.20 2.60
N ILE A 62 0.26 19.78 3.75
CA ILE A 62 -1.15 19.99 4.14
C ILE A 62 -1.26 20.58 5.55
N SER A 63 -2.42 21.12 5.89
CA SER A 63 -2.70 21.55 7.26
C SER A 63 -3.10 20.36 8.14
N LYS A 64 -2.91 20.48 9.46
CA LYS A 64 -3.47 19.54 10.45
C LYS A 64 -4.97 19.36 10.29
N THR A 65 -5.72 20.44 10.08
CA THR A 65 -7.17 20.39 9.88
C THR A 65 -7.54 19.53 8.68
N THR A 66 -6.79 19.66 7.59
CA THR A 66 -6.93 18.83 6.39
C THR A 66 -6.64 17.36 6.68
N LEU A 67 -5.58 17.07 7.43
CA LEU A 67 -5.23 15.71 7.83
C LEU A 67 -6.32 15.06 8.69
N TYR A 68 -6.84 15.76 9.70
CA TYR A 68 -7.91 15.24 10.55
C TYR A 68 -9.23 15.06 9.80
N ALA A 69 -9.56 15.96 8.87
CA ALA A 69 -10.71 15.78 7.98
C ALA A 69 -10.56 14.49 7.14
N ALA A 70 -9.36 14.23 6.61
CA ALA A 70 -9.06 13.01 5.88
C ALA A 70 -9.18 11.74 6.73
N PHE A 71 -8.82 11.80 8.02
CA PHE A 71 -9.02 10.68 8.94
C PHE A 71 -10.48 10.36 9.22
N ASN A 72 -11.31 11.39 9.38
CA ASN A 72 -12.71 11.22 9.75
C ASN A 72 -13.59 10.83 8.56
N SER A 73 -13.21 11.24 7.34
CA SER A 73 -14.00 10.97 6.14
C SER A 73 -13.10 10.77 4.91
N PRO A 74 -12.32 9.68 4.88
CA PRO A 74 -11.38 9.43 3.79
C PRO A 74 -12.07 9.28 2.42
N GLY A 75 -13.29 8.72 2.38
CA GLY A 75 -14.03 8.51 1.13
C GLY A 75 -14.55 9.78 0.45
N SER A 76 -14.75 10.87 1.21
CA SER A 76 -15.15 12.18 0.67
C SER A 76 -13.99 13.16 0.55
N THR A 77 -12.78 12.73 0.94
CA THR A 77 -11.57 13.54 0.87
C THR A 77 -11.10 13.64 -0.57
N LYS A 78 -10.63 14.84 -0.97
CA LYS A 78 -10.07 15.05 -2.31
C LYS A 78 -8.92 14.08 -2.56
N ARG A 79 -8.93 13.44 -3.73
CA ARG A 79 -7.88 12.51 -4.17
C ARG A 79 -6.46 13.07 -3.94
N ALA A 80 -6.22 14.31 -4.33
CA ALA A 80 -4.92 14.97 -4.17
C ALA A 80 -4.46 15.03 -2.70
N THR A 81 -5.39 15.17 -1.75
CA THR A 81 -5.07 15.15 -0.31
C THR A 81 -4.65 13.75 0.14
N ILE A 82 -5.33 12.70 -0.33
CA ILE A 82 -4.94 11.32 -0.03
C ILE A 82 -3.57 11.02 -0.64
N GLU A 83 -3.34 11.42 -1.89
CA GLU A 83 -2.05 11.25 -2.57
C GLU A 83 -0.91 11.97 -1.83
N ALA A 84 -1.14 13.19 -1.33
CA ALA A 84 -0.18 13.93 -0.53
C ALA A 84 0.13 13.26 0.83
N ILE A 85 -0.85 12.62 1.46
CA ILE A 85 -0.64 11.88 2.71
C ILE A 85 0.18 10.61 2.45
N ILE A 86 -0.20 9.82 1.44
CA ILE A 86 0.48 8.54 1.17
C ILE A 86 1.88 8.73 0.57
N SER A 87 2.17 9.86 -0.08
CA SER A 87 3.53 10.15 -0.56
C SER A 87 4.56 10.28 0.56
N VAL A 88 4.14 10.63 1.78
CA VAL A 88 5.05 10.66 2.94
C VAL A 88 5.48 9.25 3.35
N PHE A 89 4.65 8.23 3.12
CA PHE A 89 4.99 6.84 3.40
C PHE A 89 5.98 6.25 2.38
N GLY A 90 6.25 6.93 1.28
CA GLY A 90 7.08 6.46 0.17
C GLY A 90 6.29 6.25 -1.12
N ASN A 91 6.66 5.23 -1.90
CA ASN A 91 6.12 4.99 -3.25
C ASN A 91 4.75 4.28 -3.23
N TYR A 92 3.81 4.78 -2.44
CA TYR A 92 2.44 4.27 -2.40
C TYR A 92 1.64 4.73 -3.62
N ARG A 93 0.77 3.86 -4.13
CA ARG A 93 -0.19 4.16 -5.20
C ARG A 93 -1.60 4.12 -4.64
N LEU A 94 -2.41 5.11 -5.03
CA LEU A 94 -3.83 5.11 -4.70
C LEU A 94 -4.62 4.28 -5.71
N TYR A 95 -5.25 3.21 -5.25
CA TYR A 95 -6.20 2.42 -6.03
C TYR A 95 -7.63 2.89 -5.75
N VAL A 96 -8.35 3.27 -6.81
CA VAL A 96 -9.76 3.65 -6.73
C VAL A 96 -10.59 2.60 -7.46
N GLY A 97 -11.22 1.72 -6.70
CA GLY A 97 -12.20 0.78 -7.23
C GLY A 97 -13.51 1.51 -7.56
N ARG A 98 -14.11 1.20 -8.71
CA ARG A 98 -15.52 1.54 -8.97
C ARG A 98 -16.36 0.47 -8.30
N VAL A 99 -17.19 0.87 -7.34
CA VAL A 99 -18.31 0.04 -6.92
C VAL A 99 -19.40 0.31 -7.95
N ASP A 100 -19.69 -0.66 -8.82
CA ASP A 100 -20.88 -0.57 -9.66
C ASP A 100 -22.07 -0.43 -8.71
N ALA A 101 -22.78 0.70 -8.83
CA ALA A 101 -23.98 0.95 -8.04
C ALA A 101 -25.06 -0.04 -8.51
N ASN A 102 -25.26 -1.11 -7.74
CA ASN A 102 -26.47 -1.94 -7.83
C ASN A 102 -27.64 -1.23 -7.18
#